data_AF-A0A7U9MZA3-F1
#
_entry.id   AF-A0A7U9MZA3-F1
#
_cell.length_a   1.000
_cell.length_b   1.000
_cell.length_c   1.000
_cell.angle_alpha   90.00
_cell.angle_beta   90.00
_cell.angle_gamma   90.00
#
_symmetry.space_group_name_H-M   'P 1'
#
loop_
_entity.id
_entity.type
_entity.pdbx_description
1 polymer ?
#
loop_
_entity_poly.entity_id
_entity_poly.type
_entity_poly.pdbx_seq_one_letter_code
_entity_poly.pdbx_strand_id
1 'polypeptide(L)'
;MIKLLILSGFIGIVCVKIHGMSFMKKLAAKIVMVYGMLGWVGLGFALLLFSMTELYEGKYGNSREERLLRVEREMGRGEMENAMQDMNVYKSYEADFEYAWERCAMYRAYNLYSLFSQASAANPAYASEAERYRQQVLQICYDSSCPENEPYVELYLQELE
;
A
#
# COMPACT_ATOMS: atom_id res chain seq x y z
N MET A 1 33.31 9.13 -27.42
CA MET A 1 34.80 9.14 -27.55
C MET A 1 35.46 10.33 -26.85
N ILE A 2 35.11 11.58 -27.15
CA ILE A 2 35.78 12.76 -26.57
C ILE A 2 35.72 12.81 -25.03
N LYS A 3 34.56 12.49 -24.42
CA LYS A 3 34.40 12.44 -22.96
C LYS A 3 35.31 11.40 -22.26
N LEU A 4 35.54 10.25 -22.91
CA LEU A 4 36.42 9.18 -22.40
C LEU A 4 37.89 9.58 -22.49
N LEU A 5 38.29 10.29 -23.54
CA LEU A 5 39.64 10.83 -23.71
C LEU A 5 39.98 11.95 -22.72
N ILE A 6 39.00 12.82 -22.42
CA ILE A 6 39.16 13.86 -21.40
C ILE A 6 39.31 13.22 -20.01
N LEU A 7 38.49 12.21 -19.70
CA LEU A 7 38.55 11.51 -18.43
C LEU A 7 39.87 10.74 -18.25
N SER A 8 40.34 10.03 -19.27
CA SER A 8 41.61 9.30 -19.21
C SER A 8 42.82 10.24 -19.12
N GLY A 9 42.78 11.38 -19.83
CA GLY A 9 43.79 12.43 -19.71
C GLY A 9 43.85 13.02 -18.31
N PHE A 10 42.70 13.28 -17.69
CA PHE A 10 42.62 13.79 -16.31
C PHE A 10 43.17 12.77 -15.30
N ILE A 11 42.81 11.50 -15.42
CA ILE A 11 43.33 10.41 -14.58
C ILE A 11 44.86 10.31 -14.71
N GLY A 12 45.39 10.37 -15.94
CA GLY A 12 46.83 10.35 -16.20
C GLY A 12 47.59 11.49 -15.51
N ILE A 13 47.08 12.72 -15.62
CA ILE A 13 47.68 13.91 -14.98
C ILE A 13 47.68 13.78 -13.45
N VAL A 14 46.58 13.30 -12.86
CA VAL A 14 46.46 13.08 -11.42
C VAL A 14 47.44 11.99 -10.95
N CYS A 15 47.56 10.88 -11.68
CA CYS A 15 48.50 9.81 -11.37
C CYS A 15 49.96 10.27 -11.39
N VAL A 16 50.35 11.05 -12.40
CA VAL A 16 51.72 11.61 -12.51
C VAL A 16 52.00 12.59 -11.35
N LYS A 17 51.06 13.48 -11.03
CA LYS A 17 51.19 14.40 -9.89
C LYS A 17 51.38 13.66 -8.57
N ILE A 18 50.58 12.62 -8.31
CA ILE A 18 50.67 11.80 -7.09
C ILE A 18 51.98 11.02 -7.04
N HIS A 19 52.54 10.63 -8.18
CA HIS A 19 53.79 9.88 -8.22
C HIS A 19 55.00 10.72 -7.80
N GLY A 20 55.01 12.02 -8.13
CA GLY A 20 56.05 12.98 -7.75
C GLY A 20 55.95 13.55 -6.33
N MET A 21 54.98 13.12 -5.52
CA MET A 21 54.81 13.60 -4.15
C MET A 21 55.70 12.85 -3.14
N SER A 22 56.09 13.53 -2.07
CA SER A 22 56.72 12.89 -0.91
C SER A 22 55.79 11.86 -0.25
N PHE A 23 56.37 10.85 0.39
CA PHE A 23 55.67 9.67 0.91
C PHE A 23 54.43 10.03 1.75
N MET A 24 54.57 10.95 2.72
CA MET A 24 53.46 11.38 3.59
C MET A 24 52.30 12.01 2.82
N LYS A 25 52.59 12.83 1.80
CA LYS A 25 51.55 13.47 0.97
C LYS A 25 50.88 12.48 0.03
N LYS A 26 51.63 11.49 -0.48
CA LYS A 26 51.12 10.38 -1.30
C LYS A 26 50.16 9.49 -0.50
N LEU A 27 50.50 9.22 0.76
CA LEU A 27 49.66 8.47 1.68
C LEU A 27 48.35 9.21 1.96
N ALA A 28 48.41 10.50 2.31
CA ALA A 28 47.21 11.33 2.52
C ALA A 28 46.30 11.38 1.29
N ALA A 29 46.87 11.54 0.08
CA ALA A 29 46.09 11.55 -1.16
C ALA A 29 45.39 10.21 -1.43
N LYS A 30 46.05 9.07 -1.14
CA LYS A 30 45.42 7.74 -1.25
C LYS A 30 44.27 7.58 -0.27
N ILE A 31 44.44 8.02 0.98
CA ILE A 31 43.40 7.95 2.01
C ILE A 31 42.17 8.75 1.58
N VAL A 32 42.35 9.99 1.12
CA VAL A 32 41.25 10.83 0.62
C VAL A 32 40.54 10.20 -0.59
N MET A 33 41.29 9.63 -1.53
CA MET A 33 40.69 8.93 -2.67
C MET A 33 39.87 7.71 -2.26
N VAL A 34 40.35 6.91 -1.30
CA VAL A 34 39.61 5.74 -0.79
C VAL A 34 38.32 6.16 -0.11
N TYR A 35 38.36 7.16 0.79
CA TYR A 35 37.15 7.65 1.45
C TYR A 35 36.19 8.35 0.48
N GLY A 36 36.70 9.08 -0.51
CA GLY A 36 35.87 9.66 -1.57
C GLY A 36 35.18 8.60 -2.42
N MET A 37 35.88 7.52 -2.77
CA MET A 37 35.30 6.38 -3.47
C MET A 37 34.26 5.64 -2.61
N LEU A 38 34.53 5.42 -1.33
CA LEU A 38 33.57 4.83 -0.40
C LEU A 38 32.30 5.68 -0.27
N GLY A 39 32.44 7.01 -0.17
CA GLY A 39 31.31 7.93 -0.18
C GLY A 39 30.49 7.85 -1.47
N TRP A 40 31.16 7.75 -2.63
CA TRP A 40 30.47 7.57 -3.91
C TRP A 40 29.73 6.23 -4.01
N VAL A 41 30.34 5.14 -3.55
CA VAL A 41 29.70 3.83 -3.49
C VAL A 41 28.50 3.87 -2.55
N GLY A 42 28.62 4.52 -1.38
CA GLY A 42 27.51 4.70 -0.45
C GLY A 42 26.34 5.49 -1.06
N LEU A 43 26.63 6.56 -1.79
CA LEU A 43 25.58 7.31 -2.50
C LEU A 43 24.93 6.49 -3.61
N GLY A 44 25.72 5.74 -4.38
CA GLY A 44 25.21 4.84 -5.41
C GLY A 44 24.30 3.76 -4.81
N PHE A 45 24.67 3.21 -3.66
CA PHE A 45 23.85 2.25 -2.93
C PHE A 45 22.54 2.87 -2.41
N ALA A 46 22.60 4.10 -1.85
CA ALA A 46 21.40 4.81 -1.41
C ALA A 46 20.43 5.06 -2.58
N LEU A 47 20.93 5.53 -3.72
CA LEU A 47 20.11 5.75 -4.92
C LEU A 47 19.48 4.46 -5.42
N LEU A 48 20.23 3.36 -5.44
CA LEU A 48 19.69 2.04 -5.81
C LEU A 48 18.59 1.59 -4.86
N LEU A 49 18.75 1.79 -3.55
CA LEU A 49 17.71 1.47 -2.58
C LEU A 49 16.44 2.31 -2.80
N PHE A 50 16.57 3.63 -2.99
CA PHE A 50 15.43 4.51 -3.28
C PHE A 50 14.71 4.11 -4.57
N SER A 51 15.44 3.82 -5.65
CA SER A 51 14.82 3.37 -6.89
C SER A 51 14.15 2.01 -6.75
N MET A 52 14.70 1.10 -5.94
CA MET A 52 14.09 -0.21 -5.69
C MET A 52 12.83 -0.09 -4.82
N THR A 53 12.79 0.81 -3.84
CA THR A 53 11.59 1.08 -3.05
C THR A 53 10.50 1.73 -3.89
N GLU A 54 10.83 2.76 -4.68
CA GLU A 54 9.86 3.38 -5.60
C GLU A 54 9.33 2.39 -6.63
N LEU A 55 10.21 1.55 -7.20
CA LEU A 55 9.80 0.51 -8.14
C LEU A 55 8.93 -0.54 -7.45
N TYR A 56 9.23 -0.92 -6.22
CA TYR A 56 8.43 -1.88 -5.47
C TYR A 56 7.05 -1.32 -5.12
N GLU A 57 6.98 -0.07 -4.65
CA GLU A 57 5.73 0.60 -4.31
C GLU A 57 4.86 0.84 -5.54
N GLY A 58 5.44 1.37 -6.63
CA GLY A 58 4.69 1.70 -7.85
C GLY A 58 4.41 0.51 -8.79
N LYS A 59 5.27 -0.51 -8.86
CA LYS A 59 5.04 -1.65 -9.77
C LYS A 59 4.05 -2.67 -9.23
N TYR A 60 3.96 -2.81 -7.91
CA TYR A 60 3.05 -3.76 -7.29
C TYR A 60 1.72 -3.14 -6.87
N GLY A 61 1.53 -1.84 -7.09
CA GLY A 61 0.30 -1.16 -6.68
C GLY A 61 0.15 -1.16 -5.16
N ASN A 62 1.26 -1.18 -4.43
CA ASN A 62 1.30 -1.22 -2.97
C ASN A 62 1.23 0.18 -2.37
N SER A 63 1.36 1.23 -3.20
CA SER A 63 1.08 2.59 -2.77
C SER A 63 -0.35 2.70 -2.27
N ARG A 64 -0.55 3.46 -1.20
CA ARG A 64 -1.87 3.63 -0.57
C ARG A 64 -2.93 4.12 -1.57
N GLU A 65 -2.57 5.08 -2.42
CA GLU A 65 -3.49 5.68 -3.40
C GLU A 65 -3.95 4.68 -4.46
N GLU A 66 -3.05 3.87 -5.01
CA GLU A 66 -3.39 2.86 -6.01
C GLU A 66 -4.26 1.74 -5.42
N ARG A 67 -4.07 1.41 -4.15
CA ARG A 67 -4.91 0.46 -3.42
C ARG A 67 -6.30 1.01 -3.19
N LEU A 68 -6.42 2.27 -2.77
CA LEU A 68 -7.73 2.91 -2.59
C LEU A 68 -8.55 2.89 -3.86
N LEU A 69 -7.95 3.28 -5.00
CA LEU A 69 -8.60 3.25 -6.31
C LEU A 69 -9.04 1.84 -6.73
N ARG A 70 -8.28 0.81 -6.34
CA ARG A 70 -8.59 -0.59 -6.62
C ARG A 70 -9.75 -1.08 -5.76
N VAL A 71 -9.69 -0.81 -4.46
CA VAL A 71 -10.75 -1.12 -3.49
C VAL A 71 -12.07 -0.47 -3.91
N GLU A 72 -12.06 0.81 -4.29
CA GLU A 72 -13.25 1.52 -4.80
C GLU A 72 -13.83 0.85 -6.06
N ARG A 73 -12.96 0.44 -6.99
CA ARG A 73 -13.37 -0.24 -8.23
C ARG A 73 -13.99 -1.60 -7.94
N GLU A 74 -13.41 -2.37 -7.02
CA GLU A 74 -13.90 -3.69 -6.64
C GLU A 74 -15.23 -3.60 -5.89
N MET A 75 -15.34 -2.68 -4.93
CA MET A 75 -16.61 -2.39 -4.26
C MET A 75 -17.69 -1.94 -5.25
N GLY A 76 -17.34 -1.08 -6.22
CA GLY A 76 -18.24 -0.64 -7.28
C GLY A 76 -18.73 -1.77 -8.21
N ARG A 77 -18.01 -2.90 -8.26
CA ARG A 77 -18.42 -4.12 -8.98
C ARG A 77 -19.14 -5.13 -8.10
N GLY A 78 -19.27 -4.85 -6.80
CA GLY A 78 -19.79 -5.80 -5.80
C GLY A 78 -18.79 -6.88 -5.38
N GLU A 79 -17.51 -6.75 -5.75
CA GLU A 79 -16.43 -7.70 -5.42
C GLU A 79 -15.86 -7.41 -4.01
N MET A 80 -16.73 -7.43 -2.99
CA MET A 80 -16.38 -7.02 -1.63
C MET A 80 -15.29 -7.89 -0.98
N GLU A 81 -15.20 -9.18 -1.33
CA GLU A 81 -14.16 -10.08 -0.81
C GLU A 81 -12.76 -9.72 -1.35
N ASN A 82 -12.68 -9.35 -2.64
CA ASN A 82 -11.43 -8.88 -3.24
C ASN A 82 -11.00 -7.56 -2.59
N ALA A 83 -11.95 -6.64 -2.40
CA ALA A 83 -11.70 -5.36 -1.75
C ALA A 83 -11.14 -5.57 -0.32
N MET A 84 -11.71 -6.49 0.45
CA MET A 84 -11.21 -6.85 1.78
C MET A 84 -9.80 -7.46 1.75
N GLN A 85 -9.44 -8.19 0.70
CA GLN A 85 -8.09 -8.73 0.53
C GLN A 85 -7.08 -7.61 0.25
N ASP A 86 -7.43 -6.65 -0.59
CA ASP A 86 -6.57 -5.51 -0.96
C ASP A 86 -6.46 -4.44 0.13
N MET A 87 -7.45 -4.36 1.03
CA MET A 87 -7.36 -3.57 2.25
C MET A 87 -6.44 -4.21 3.30
N ASN A 88 -6.24 -5.54 3.28
CA ASN A 88 -5.47 -6.31 4.27
C ASN A 88 -3.98 -6.47 3.91
N VAL A 89 -3.34 -5.46 3.33
CA VAL A 89 -1.91 -5.54 3.05
C VAL A 89 -1.14 -5.58 4.38
N TYR A 90 -0.22 -6.54 4.52
CA TYR A 90 0.48 -6.88 5.77
C TYR A 90 -0.39 -7.35 6.95
N LYS A 91 -1.66 -7.74 6.71
CA LYS A 91 -2.60 -8.19 7.77
C LYS A 91 -2.86 -7.14 8.85
N SER A 92 -2.71 -5.86 8.52
CA SER A 92 -2.96 -4.74 9.42
C SER A 92 -4.18 -3.94 9.00
N TYR A 93 -4.93 -3.44 9.97
CA TYR A 93 -5.97 -2.44 9.75
C TYR A 93 -5.33 -1.09 9.38
N GLU A 94 -5.89 -0.43 8.37
CA GLU A 94 -5.51 0.90 7.93
C GLU A 94 -6.73 1.82 8.00
N ALA A 95 -6.65 2.88 8.82
CA ALA A 95 -7.76 3.80 9.07
C ALA A 95 -8.26 4.51 7.80
N ASP A 96 -7.39 4.67 6.81
CA ASP A 96 -7.75 5.32 5.55
C ASP A 96 -8.76 4.50 4.71
N PHE A 97 -8.95 3.22 5.04
CA PHE A 97 -9.93 2.33 4.42
C PHE A 97 -11.15 2.08 5.32
N GLU A 98 -11.33 2.86 6.40
CA GLU A 98 -12.40 2.65 7.38
C GLU A 98 -13.79 2.60 6.73
N TYR A 99 -14.11 3.54 5.84
CA TYR A 99 -15.37 3.54 5.11
C TYR A 99 -15.57 2.27 4.27
N ALA A 100 -14.51 1.77 3.65
CA ALA A 100 -14.55 0.60 2.78
C ALA A 100 -14.74 -0.68 3.61
N TRP A 101 -14.05 -0.79 4.76
CA TRP A 101 -14.27 -1.86 5.73
C TRP A 101 -15.70 -1.91 6.22
N GLU A 102 -16.24 -0.75 6.61
CA GLU A 102 -17.59 -0.62 7.11
C GLU A 102 -18.62 -1.02 6.04
N ARG A 103 -18.43 -0.58 4.78
CA ARG A 103 -19.28 -0.95 3.64
C ARG A 103 -19.27 -2.45 3.37
N CYS A 104 -18.09 -3.07 3.37
CA CYS A 104 -17.98 -4.52 3.23
C CYS A 104 -18.67 -5.27 4.37
N ALA A 105 -18.60 -4.74 5.60
CA ALA A 105 -19.28 -5.31 6.77
C ALA A 105 -20.81 -5.24 6.64
N MET A 106 -21.36 -4.08 6.23
CA MET A 106 -22.79 -3.92 5.94
C MET A 106 -23.26 -4.93 4.89
N TYR A 107 -22.57 -4.98 3.73
CA TYR A 107 -22.90 -5.90 2.64
C TYR A 107 -22.91 -7.37 3.08
N ARG A 108 -21.89 -7.80 3.83
CA ARG A 108 -21.78 -9.18 4.29
C ARG A 108 -22.89 -9.54 5.29
N ALA A 109 -23.16 -8.66 6.25
CA ALA A 109 -24.22 -8.87 7.22
C ALA A 109 -25.59 -8.92 6.55
N TYR A 110 -25.84 -8.02 5.59
CA TYR A 110 -27.09 -7.98 4.82
C TYR A 110 -27.30 -9.25 3.98
N ASN A 111 -26.28 -9.72 3.27
CA ASN A 111 -26.39 -10.96 2.49
C ASN A 111 -26.69 -12.18 3.37
N LEU A 112 -26.08 -12.25 4.56
CA LEU A 112 -26.37 -13.32 5.51
C LEU A 112 -27.80 -13.20 6.05
N TYR A 113 -28.27 -12.00 6.38
CA TYR A 113 -29.66 -11.75 6.73
C TYR A 113 -30.61 -12.24 5.62
N SER A 114 -30.41 -11.81 4.38
CA SER A 114 -31.25 -12.20 3.24
C SER A 114 -31.28 -13.72 3.04
N LEU A 115 -30.11 -14.37 3.12
CA LEU A 115 -29.98 -15.82 3.02
C LEU A 115 -30.78 -16.55 4.11
N PHE A 116 -30.59 -16.16 5.38
CA PHE A 116 -31.28 -16.82 6.50
C PHE A 116 -32.76 -16.48 6.55
N SER A 117 -33.17 -15.28 6.14
CA SER A 117 -34.57 -14.90 6.01
C SER A 117 -35.27 -15.79 4.99
N GLN A 118 -34.66 -16.02 3.82
CA GLN A 118 -35.21 -16.95 2.82
C GLN A 118 -35.23 -18.39 3.34
N ALA A 119 -34.17 -18.83 4.03
CA ALA A 119 -34.11 -20.17 4.62
C ALA A 119 -35.18 -20.37 5.71
N SER A 120 -35.53 -19.32 6.46
CA SER A 120 -36.54 -19.37 7.52
C SER A 120 -37.95 -19.68 7.00
N ALA A 121 -38.24 -19.32 5.74
CA ALA A 121 -39.50 -19.67 5.09
C ALA A 121 -39.67 -21.19 4.91
N ALA A 122 -38.55 -21.91 4.75
CA ALA A 122 -38.54 -23.38 4.64
C ALA A 122 -38.32 -24.08 6.00
N ASN A 123 -37.52 -23.48 6.89
CA ASN A 123 -37.23 -24.01 8.22
C ASN A 123 -37.18 -22.88 9.26
N PRO A 124 -38.19 -22.78 10.15
CA PRO A 124 -38.27 -21.75 11.18
C PRO A 124 -37.05 -21.69 12.12
N ALA A 125 -36.24 -22.75 12.22
CA ALA A 125 -35.02 -22.74 13.01
C ALA A 125 -34.06 -21.60 12.62
N TYR A 126 -34.06 -21.17 11.35
CA TYR A 126 -33.17 -20.11 10.85
C TYR A 126 -33.65 -18.68 11.13
N ALA A 127 -34.86 -18.50 11.67
CA ALA A 127 -35.40 -17.18 11.97
C ALA A 127 -34.54 -16.42 13.00
N SER A 128 -33.93 -17.15 13.93
CA SER A 128 -33.07 -16.55 14.96
C SER A 128 -31.77 -15.98 14.38
N GLU A 129 -31.19 -16.68 13.41
CA GLU A 129 -29.99 -16.27 12.69
C GLU A 129 -30.29 -15.08 11.78
N ALA A 130 -31.44 -15.10 11.09
CA ALA A 130 -31.89 -13.98 10.29
C ALA A 130 -32.01 -12.71 11.15
N GLU A 131 -32.69 -12.79 12.31
CA GLU A 131 -32.83 -11.66 13.22
C GLU A 131 -31.48 -11.18 13.76
N ARG A 132 -30.56 -12.09 14.08
CA ARG A 132 -29.20 -11.74 14.51
C ARG A 132 -28.47 -10.89 13.46
N TYR A 133 -28.51 -11.28 12.19
CA TYR A 133 -27.86 -10.53 11.13
C TYR A 133 -28.57 -9.22 10.81
N ARG A 134 -29.91 -9.19 10.89
CA ARG A 134 -30.69 -7.94 10.81
C ARG A 134 -30.21 -6.93 11.85
N GLN A 135 -30.14 -7.35 13.12
CA GLN A 135 -29.66 -6.49 14.21
C GLN A 135 -28.21 -6.04 13.98
N GLN A 136 -27.36 -6.91 13.44
CA GLN A 136 -25.99 -6.56 13.08
C GLN A 136 -25.92 -5.48 11.99
N VAL A 137 -26.74 -5.59 10.92
CA VAL A 137 -26.80 -4.55 9.87
C VAL A 137 -27.28 -3.22 10.46
N LEU A 138 -28.36 -3.25 11.25
CA LEU A 138 -28.90 -2.06 11.91
C LEU A 138 -27.85 -1.40 12.80
N GLN A 139 -27.12 -2.18 13.60
CA GLN A 139 -26.06 -1.66 14.44
C GLN A 139 -24.97 -0.98 13.62
N ILE A 140 -24.46 -1.62 12.55
CA ILE A 140 -23.43 -1.03 11.69
C ILE A 140 -23.95 0.27 11.05
N CYS A 141 -25.21 0.30 10.60
CA CYS A 141 -25.82 1.48 10.00
C CYS A 141 -25.97 2.64 10.99
N TYR A 142 -26.39 2.37 12.23
CA TYR A 142 -26.55 3.41 13.26
C TYR A 142 -25.22 3.88 13.88
N ASP A 143 -24.23 3.00 13.96
CA ASP A 143 -22.89 3.32 14.46
C ASP A 143 -22.00 3.96 13.37
N SER A 144 -22.44 3.94 12.10
CA SER A 144 -21.69 4.49 10.97
C SER A 144 -21.44 5.99 11.16
N SER A 145 -20.17 6.38 11.01
CA SER A 145 -19.76 7.79 11.01
C SER A 145 -19.09 8.21 9.70
N CYS A 146 -19.00 7.29 8.73
CA CYS A 146 -18.35 7.48 7.45
C CYS A 146 -19.29 8.18 6.47
N PRO A 147 -19.04 9.44 6.06
CA PRO A 147 -19.92 10.16 5.13
C PRO A 147 -20.06 9.44 3.77
N GLU A 148 -19.03 8.72 3.34
CA GLU A 148 -19.01 7.96 2.08
C GLU A 148 -20.03 6.81 2.07
N ASN A 149 -20.51 6.38 3.24
CA ASN A 149 -21.46 5.28 3.39
C ASN A 149 -22.90 5.73 3.62
N GLU A 150 -23.17 7.03 3.75
CA GLU A 150 -24.51 7.58 3.97
C GLU A 150 -25.57 7.02 2.97
N PRO A 151 -25.31 6.94 1.65
CA PRO A 151 -26.29 6.36 0.71
C PRO A 151 -26.57 4.87 0.93
N TYR A 152 -25.59 4.12 1.45
CA TYR A 152 -25.73 2.70 1.73
C TYR A 152 -26.45 2.45 3.05
N VAL A 153 -26.21 3.31 4.04
CA VAL A 153 -26.96 3.33 5.30
C VAL A 153 -28.44 3.56 5.03
N GLU A 154 -28.77 4.60 4.24
CA GLU A 154 -30.16 4.88 3.86
C GLU A 154 -30.82 3.68 3.16
N LEU A 155 -30.11 3.07 2.19
CA LEU A 155 -30.59 1.90 1.46
C LEU A 155 -30.90 0.73 2.41
N TYR A 156 -29.95 0.34 3.26
CA TYR A 156 -30.14 -0.82 4.12
C TYR A 156 -31.16 -0.58 5.23
N LEU A 157 -31.26 0.63 5.77
CA LEU A 157 -32.33 0.95 6.71
C LEU A 157 -33.69 0.80 6.05
N GLN A 158 -33.86 1.32 4.83
CA GLN A 158 -35.10 1.20 4.07
C GLN A 158 -35.47 -0.26 3.75
N GLU A 159 -34.50 -1.11 3.42
CA GLU A 159 -34.74 -2.53 3.12
C GLU A 159 -35.05 -3.38 4.37
N LEU A 160 -34.78 -2.86 5.56
CA LEU A 160 -35.03 -3.52 6.84
C LEU A 160 -36.26 -2.98 7.59
N GLU A 161 -36.95 -1.98 7.07
CA GLU A 161 -38.26 -1.53 7.57
C GLU A 161 -39.40 -2.44 7.08
#